data_AF-A0A438H7F6-F1
#
_entry.id   AF-A0A438H7F6-F1
#
_cell.length_a   1.000
_cell.length_b   1.000
_cell.length_c   1.000
_cell.angle_alpha   90.00
_cell.angle_beta   90.00
_cell.angle_gamma   90.00
#
_symmetry.space_group_name_H-M   'P 1'
#
loop_
_entity.id
_entity.type
_entity.pdbx_description
1 polymer ?
#
loop_
_entity_poly.entity_id
_entity_poly.type
_entity_poly.pdbx_seq_one_letter_code
_entity_poly.pdbx_strand_id
1 'polypeptide(L)'
;MVGKCGGLPLAIITLRGLLAKKRRLKEWERMCRNINSYLRSGKGDGEENGLISEKLALSYYDLPYQLKPCFLYLGLFPKDTEVSTKKLIRMWVAEGIVTSLNEEKAEDIAERYLGELIDRCMVEVGAMSLIGRVKTCRLHDLMRDLCLLKAKEQSFLQGIHLGHENEPIEVFLLPWYL
;
A
#
# COMPACT_ATOMS: atom_id res chain seq x y z
N MET A 1 5.95 -17.65 13.58
CA MET A 1 5.66 -16.41 12.82
C MET A 1 5.27 -15.25 13.74
N VAL A 2 4.39 -15.45 14.73
CA VAL A 2 4.01 -14.39 15.71
C VAL A 2 5.21 -13.71 16.38
N GLY A 3 6.16 -14.50 16.90
CA GLY A 3 7.39 -13.94 17.50
C GLY A 3 8.29 -13.18 16.53
N LYS A 4 8.17 -13.43 15.21
CA LYS A 4 8.91 -12.71 14.17
C LYS A 4 8.33 -11.32 13.90
N CYS A 5 7.01 -11.17 14.00
CA CYS A 5 6.33 -9.88 13.85
C CYS A 5 6.45 -8.98 15.10
N GLY A 6 7.11 -9.45 16.16
CA GLY A 6 7.14 -8.75 17.46
C GLY A 6 5.76 -8.57 18.08
N GLY A 7 4.81 -9.45 17.77
CA GLY A 7 3.43 -9.37 18.28
C GLY A 7 2.52 -8.35 17.58
N LEU A 8 3.03 -7.57 16.62
CA LEU A 8 2.22 -6.55 15.93
C LEU A 8 1.12 -7.19 15.07
N PRO A 9 -0.18 -6.97 15.36
CA PRO A 9 -1.27 -7.61 14.63
C PRO A 9 -1.27 -7.31 13.14
N LEU A 10 -1.02 -6.05 12.77
CA LEU A 10 -1.00 -5.62 11.36
C LEU A 10 0.09 -6.33 10.56
N ALA A 11 1.29 -6.50 11.12
CA ALA A 11 2.36 -7.24 10.45
C ALA A 11 2.01 -8.71 10.27
N ILE A 12 1.35 -9.34 11.25
CA ILE A 12 0.88 -10.74 11.12
C ILE A 12 -0.16 -10.87 9.99
N ILE A 13 -1.14 -9.97 9.95
CA ILE A 13 -2.21 -9.98 8.94
C ILE A 13 -1.64 -9.71 7.54
N THR A 14 -0.76 -8.73 7.41
CA THR A 14 -0.08 -8.39 6.15
C THR A 14 0.74 -9.58 5.62
N LEU A 15 1.53 -10.23 6.49
CA LEU A 15 2.28 -11.42 6.09
C LEU A 15 1.36 -12.57 5.68
N ARG A 16 0.20 -12.74 6.35
CA ARG A 16 -0.80 -13.73 5.94
C ARG A 16 -1.31 -13.43 4.53
N GLY A 17 -1.70 -12.19 4.23
CA GLY A 17 -2.12 -11.78 2.89
C GLY A 17 -1.05 -12.05 1.83
N LEU A 18 0.21 -11.74 2.17
CA LEU A 18 1.34 -12.00 1.29
C LEU A 18 1.57 -13.49 1.01
N LEU A 19 1.48 -14.32 2.05
CA LEU A 19 1.65 -15.77 1.97
C LEU A 19 0.53 -16.43 1.17
N ALA A 20 -0.71 -15.92 1.27
CA ALA A 20 -1.86 -16.41 0.52
C ALA A 20 -1.68 -16.28 -1.00
N LYS A 21 -0.78 -15.39 -1.46
CA LYS A 21 -0.45 -15.22 -2.89
C LYS A 21 0.62 -16.19 -3.39
N LYS A 22 1.26 -16.99 -2.52
CA LYS A 22 2.28 -17.97 -2.92
C LYS A 22 1.65 -19.34 -3.13
N ARG A 23 1.85 -19.93 -4.32
CA ARG A 23 1.22 -21.21 -4.69
C ARG A 23 2.15 -22.40 -4.49
N ARG A 24 3.47 -22.19 -4.49
CA ARG A 24 4.47 -23.26 -4.40
C ARG A 24 5.18 -23.21 -3.04
N LEU A 25 5.45 -24.39 -2.47
CA LEU A 25 6.20 -24.52 -1.21
C LEU A 25 7.57 -23.81 -1.27
N LYS A 26 8.27 -23.88 -2.40
CA LYS A 26 9.56 -23.19 -2.60
C LYS A 26 9.43 -21.66 -2.51
N GLU A 27 8.33 -21.09 -2.98
CA GLU A 27 8.06 -19.65 -2.88
C GLU A 27 7.79 -19.24 -1.43
N TRP A 28 7.05 -20.08 -0.72
CA TRP A 28 6.76 -19.93 0.70
C TRP A 28 8.05 -19.98 1.54
N GLU A 29 8.90 -20.98 1.34
CA GLU A 29 10.18 -21.10 2.05
C GLU A 29 11.12 -19.93 1.76
N ARG A 30 11.23 -19.51 0.49
CA ARG A 30 12.02 -18.34 0.11
C ARG A 30 11.52 -17.09 0.82
N MET A 31 10.21 -16.90 0.88
CA MET A 31 9.64 -15.74 1.57
C MET A 31 9.87 -15.81 3.08
N CYS A 32 9.72 -16.98 3.70
CA CYS A 32 10.06 -17.20 5.11
C CYS A 32 11.53 -16.89 5.42
N ARG A 33 12.46 -17.18 4.50
CA ARG A 33 13.88 -16.79 4.61
C ARG A 33 14.07 -15.28 4.46
N ASN A 34 13.41 -14.63 3.51
CA ASN A 34 13.47 -13.18 3.33
C ASN A 34 12.92 -12.46 4.56
N ILE A 35 11.76 -12.87 5.07
CA ILE A 35 11.19 -12.35 6.33
C ILE A 35 12.21 -12.42 7.46
N ASN A 36 12.90 -13.57 7.58
CA ASN A 36 13.94 -13.74 8.59
C ASN A 36 15.15 -12.82 8.41
N SER A 37 15.55 -12.49 7.19
CA SER A 37 16.67 -11.58 6.97
C SER A 37 16.27 -10.13 7.26
N TYR A 38 15.11 -9.69 6.76
CA TYR A 38 14.61 -8.32 7.00
C TYR A 38 14.41 -8.02 8.49
N LEU A 39 13.82 -8.95 9.23
CA LEU A 39 13.61 -8.79 10.67
C LEU A 39 14.90 -8.84 11.51
N ARG A 40 15.99 -9.38 10.95
CA ARG A 40 17.30 -9.38 11.61
C ARG A 40 18.08 -8.11 11.32
N SER A 41 17.89 -7.52 10.13
CA SER A 41 18.51 -6.25 9.74
C SER A 41 17.91 -5.04 10.47
N GLY A 42 16.62 -5.09 10.80
CA GLY A 42 15.92 -4.03 11.54
C GLY A 42 16.14 -4.00 13.05
N LYS A 43 17.34 -4.37 13.53
CA LYS A 43 17.76 -4.19 14.93
C LYS A 43 18.77 -3.03 15.02
N GLY A 44 18.42 -1.89 14.43
CA GLY A 44 19.12 -0.63 14.64
C GLY A 44 18.39 0.23 15.67
N ASP A 45 19.13 0.99 16.46
CA ASP A 45 18.69 1.78 17.62
C ASP A 45 17.84 3.02 17.26
N GLY A 46 16.90 2.88 16.33
CA GLY A 46 16.04 3.96 15.82
C GLY A 46 14.59 3.84 16.31
N GLU A 47 13.91 4.99 16.35
CA GLU A 47 12.52 5.20 16.78
C GLU A 47 11.55 4.05 16.43
N GLU A 48 10.67 3.73 17.38
CA GLU A 48 9.70 2.62 17.32
C GLU A 48 8.87 2.59 16.02
N ASN A 49 8.55 3.77 15.45
CA ASN A 49 7.81 3.92 14.20
C ASN A 49 8.62 3.49 12.95
N GLY A 50 9.94 3.70 12.96
CA GLY A 50 10.84 3.25 11.89
C GLY A 50 10.94 1.73 11.83
N LEU A 51 11.02 1.09 13.00
CA LEU A 51 11.06 -0.37 13.15
C LEU A 51 9.75 -1.03 12.71
N ILE A 52 8.60 -0.40 12.96
CA ILE A 52 7.29 -0.89 12.50
C ILE A 52 7.17 -0.77 10.98
N SER A 53 7.59 0.36 10.41
CA SER A 53 7.63 0.57 8.97
C SER A 53 8.53 -0.45 8.26
N GLU A 54 9.66 -0.81 8.86
CA GLU A 54 10.59 -1.81 8.31
C GLU A 54 9.99 -3.23 8.32
N LYS A 55 9.26 -3.60 9.38
CA LYS A 55 8.55 -4.89 9.43
C LYS A 55 7.48 -5.00 8.35
N LEU A 56 6.82 -3.89 8.02
CA LEU A 56 5.79 -3.85 6.98
C LEU A 56 6.39 -3.71 5.58
N ALA A 57 7.61 -3.17 5.43
CA ALA A 57 8.22 -2.87 4.13
C ALA A 57 8.32 -4.08 3.17
N LEU A 58 8.37 -5.31 3.69
CA LEU A 58 8.34 -6.50 2.86
C LEU A 58 7.07 -6.59 1.99
N SER A 59 5.92 -6.14 2.51
CA SER A 59 4.67 -6.13 1.74
C SER A 59 4.80 -5.27 0.49
N TYR A 60 5.43 -4.10 0.63
CA TYR A 60 5.74 -3.20 -0.47
C TYR A 60 6.76 -3.79 -1.45
N TYR A 61 7.83 -4.41 -0.95
CA TYR A 61 8.87 -4.98 -1.82
C TYR A 61 8.37 -6.16 -2.66
N ASP A 62 7.45 -6.96 -2.13
CA ASP A 62 6.84 -8.10 -2.84
C ASP A 62 5.63 -7.70 -3.73
N LEU A 63 5.22 -6.43 -3.72
CA LEU A 63 4.21 -5.96 -4.67
C LEU A 63 4.73 -6.06 -6.12
N PRO A 64 3.87 -6.50 -7.06
CA PRO A 64 4.17 -6.34 -8.48
C PRO A 64 4.41 -4.86 -8.80
N TYR A 65 5.32 -4.58 -9.73
CA TYR A 65 5.76 -3.23 -10.04
C TYR A 65 4.60 -2.28 -10.36
N GLN A 66 3.61 -2.77 -11.10
CA GLN A 66 2.43 -2.01 -11.52
C GLN A 66 1.53 -1.57 -10.36
N LEU A 67 1.54 -2.30 -9.23
CA LEU A 67 0.72 -1.98 -8.06
C LEU A 67 1.39 -0.96 -7.14
N LYS A 68 2.71 -0.77 -7.24
CA LYS A 68 3.44 0.13 -6.35
C LYS A 68 2.94 1.57 -6.47
N PRO A 69 2.80 2.17 -7.67
CA PRO A 69 2.23 3.52 -7.80
C PRO A 69 0.82 3.65 -7.22
N CYS A 70 -0.04 2.63 -7.42
CA CYS A 70 -1.39 2.61 -6.87
C CYS A 70 -1.38 2.66 -5.32
N PHE A 71 -0.52 1.86 -4.70
CA PHE A 71 -0.33 1.85 -3.25
C PHE A 71 0.24 3.18 -2.73
N LEU A 72 1.27 3.73 -3.39
CA LEU A 72 1.86 5.00 -2.96
C LEU A 72 0.86 6.17 -3.08
N TYR A 73 0.04 6.20 -4.13
CA TYR A 73 -1.00 7.22 -4.32
C TYR A 73 -2.01 7.26 -3.18
N LEU A 74 -2.32 6.11 -2.56
CA LEU A 74 -3.20 6.06 -1.39
C LEU A 74 -2.62 6.81 -0.18
N GLY A 75 -1.30 7.00 -0.10
CA GLY A 75 -0.65 7.77 0.96
C GLY A 75 -0.99 9.27 0.93
N LEU A 76 -1.53 9.77 -0.19
CA LEU A 76 -1.98 11.16 -0.35
C LEU A 76 -3.24 11.46 0.45
N PHE A 77 -4.05 10.45 0.77
CA PHE A 77 -5.26 10.66 1.57
C PHE A 77 -4.88 10.89 3.03
N PRO A 78 -5.61 11.74 3.77
CA PRO A 78 -5.36 11.95 5.19
C PRO A 78 -5.52 10.66 6.00
N LYS A 79 -4.96 10.67 7.19
CA LYS A 79 -5.13 9.60 8.17
C LYS A 79 -6.63 9.35 8.45
N ASP A 80 -6.99 8.11 8.75
CA ASP A 80 -8.36 7.69 9.11
C ASP A 80 -9.46 8.06 8.10
N THR A 81 -9.10 8.35 6.85
CA THR A 81 -10.06 8.75 5.82
C THR A 81 -10.52 7.54 5.00
N GLU A 82 -11.84 7.32 4.97
CA GLU A 82 -12.45 6.41 4.00
C GLU A 82 -12.53 7.04 2.61
N VAL A 83 -12.02 6.31 1.61
CA VAL A 83 -11.99 6.74 0.22
C VAL A 83 -12.99 5.91 -0.57
N SER A 84 -13.84 6.56 -1.37
CA SER A 84 -14.70 5.86 -2.31
C SER A 84 -13.87 5.11 -3.34
N THR A 85 -14.08 3.80 -3.48
CA THR A 85 -13.34 2.95 -4.43
C THR A 85 -13.52 3.43 -5.87
N LYS A 86 -14.73 3.85 -6.23
CA LYS A 86 -15.04 4.43 -7.55
C LYS A 86 -14.27 5.73 -7.80
N LYS A 87 -14.11 6.58 -6.78
CA LYS A 87 -13.35 7.83 -6.88
C LYS A 87 -11.86 7.55 -7.04
N LEU A 88 -11.32 6.64 -6.22
CA LEU A 88 -9.93 6.21 -6.28
C LEU A 88 -9.55 5.63 -7.65
N ILE A 89 -10.36 4.71 -8.18
CA ILE A 89 -10.14 4.11 -9.51
C ILE A 89 -10.06 5.20 -10.59
N ARG A 90 -11.01 6.15 -10.58
CA ARG A 90 -11.00 7.27 -11.54
C ARG A 90 -9.76 8.14 -11.41
N MET A 91 -9.28 8.37 -10.18
CA MET A 91 -8.04 9.11 -9.94
C MET A 91 -6.83 8.37 -10.51
N TRP A 92 -6.68 7.07 -10.24
CA TRP A 92 -5.58 6.29 -10.82
C TRP A 92 -5.58 6.30 -12.35
N VAL A 93 -6.75 6.24 -12.98
CA VAL A 93 -6.87 6.33 -14.45
C VAL A 93 -6.53 7.73 -14.94
N ALA A 94 -7.06 8.78 -14.29
CA ALA A 94 -6.85 10.17 -14.69
C ALA A 94 -5.38 10.61 -14.57
N GLU A 95 -4.66 10.10 -13.55
CA GLU A 95 -3.24 10.35 -13.32
C GLU A 95 -2.33 9.51 -14.23
N GLY A 96 -2.91 8.63 -15.08
CA GLY A 96 -2.16 7.72 -15.93
C GLY A 96 -1.40 6.63 -15.16
N ILE A 97 -1.69 6.46 -13.86
CA ILE A 97 -1.11 5.40 -13.03
C ILE A 97 -1.56 4.03 -13.51
N VAL A 98 -2.82 3.93 -13.94
CA VAL A 98 -3.38 2.76 -14.60
C VAL A 98 -3.86 3.17 -15.99
N THR A 99 -3.33 2.51 -17.01
CA THR A 99 -3.72 2.69 -18.40
C THR A 99 -4.38 1.43 -18.95
N SER A 100 -5.21 1.58 -19.97
CA SER A 100 -5.77 0.44 -20.70
C SER A 100 -4.65 -0.44 -21.26
N LEU A 101 -4.89 -1.75 -21.28
CA LEU A 101 -3.94 -2.74 -21.81
C LEU A 101 -4.69 -3.67 -22.75
N ASN A 102 -4.26 -3.71 -24.01
CA ASN A 102 -4.96 -4.42 -25.09
C ASN A 102 -6.43 -3.96 -25.18
N GLU A 103 -7.39 -4.90 -25.11
CA GLU A 103 -8.83 -4.64 -25.17
C GLU A 103 -9.45 -4.36 -23.79
N GLU A 104 -8.65 -4.39 -22.71
CA GLU A 104 -9.14 -4.22 -21.35
C GLU A 104 -9.15 -2.74 -20.93
N LYS A 105 -10.27 -2.30 -20.32
CA LYS A 105 -10.44 -0.93 -19.84
C LYS A 105 -9.57 -0.65 -18.62
N ALA A 106 -9.03 0.56 -18.54
CA ALA A 106 -8.21 1.01 -17.41
C ALA A 106 -8.94 0.88 -16.06
N GLU A 107 -10.25 1.13 -16.03
CA GLU A 107 -11.06 1.00 -14.80
C GLU A 107 -11.15 -0.44 -14.31
N ASP A 108 -11.28 -1.41 -15.21
CA ASP A 108 -11.34 -2.83 -14.86
C ASP A 108 -9.97 -3.30 -14.33
N ILE A 109 -8.88 -2.84 -14.96
CA ILE A 109 -7.51 -3.09 -14.48
C ILE A 109 -7.31 -2.50 -13.07
N ALA A 110 -7.74 -1.25 -12.87
CA ALA A 110 -7.63 -0.54 -11.60
C ALA A 110 -8.45 -1.21 -10.49
N GLU A 111 -9.65 -1.70 -10.79
CA GLU A 111 -10.48 -2.44 -9.83
C GLU A 111 -9.78 -3.73 -9.37
N ARG A 112 -9.14 -4.47 -10.28
CA ARG A 112 -8.33 -5.65 -9.91
C ARG A 112 -7.11 -5.29 -9.08
N TYR A 113 -6.42 -4.20 -9.40
CA TYR A 113 -5.26 -3.75 -8.61
C TYR A 113 -5.66 -3.39 -7.19
N LEU A 114 -6.79 -2.69 -7.00
CA LEU A 114 -7.34 -2.44 -5.68
C LEU A 114 -7.69 -3.75 -4.95
N GLY A 115 -8.34 -4.70 -5.64
CA GLY A 115 -8.65 -6.02 -5.09
C GLY A 115 -7.40 -6.77 -4.63
N GLU A 116 -6.30 -6.72 -5.39
CA GLU A 116 -5.06 -7.37 -5.02
C GLU A 116 -4.39 -6.70 -3.80
N LEU A 117 -4.45 -5.37 -3.69
CA LEU A 117 -3.97 -4.66 -2.49
C LEU A 117 -4.78 -5.03 -1.24
N ILE A 118 -6.09 -5.21 -1.38
CA ILE A 118 -6.99 -5.68 -0.30
C ILE A 118 -6.66 -7.13 0.09
N ASP A 119 -6.50 -8.02 -0.88
CA ASP A 119 -6.16 -9.43 -0.63
C ASP A 119 -4.79 -9.61 0.03
N ARG A 120 -3.85 -8.69 -0.24
CA ARG A 120 -2.54 -8.62 0.42
C ARG A 120 -2.60 -7.96 1.80
N CYS A 121 -3.80 -7.55 2.24
CA CYS A 121 -4.08 -6.85 3.49
C CYS A 121 -3.28 -5.56 3.66
N MET A 122 -2.96 -4.88 2.55
CA MET A 122 -2.29 -3.58 2.55
C MET A 122 -3.30 -2.43 2.53
N VAL A 123 -4.53 -2.71 2.08
CA VAL A 123 -5.67 -1.79 2.06
C VAL A 123 -6.82 -2.46 2.79
N GLU A 124 -7.49 -1.70 3.66
CA GLU A 124 -8.65 -2.18 4.41
C GLU A 124 -9.94 -1.83 3.68
N VAL A 125 -10.93 -2.72 3.80
CA VAL A 125 -12.29 -2.45 3.36
C VAL A 125 -12.98 -1.59 4.42
N GLY A 126 -13.59 -0.49 3.99
CA GLY A 126 -14.50 0.31 4.84
C GLY A 126 -15.92 -0.24 4.73
N ALA A 127 -16.70 0.31 3.81
CA ALA A 127 -18.07 -0.10 3.53
C ALA A 127 -18.15 -1.10 2.37
N MET A 128 -19.07 -2.07 2.51
CA MET A 128 -19.50 -2.95 1.43
C MET A 128 -20.95 -2.66 1.03
N SER A 129 -21.28 -2.95 -0.22
CA SER A 129 -22.67 -2.96 -0.69
C SER A 129 -23.40 -4.22 -0.25
N LEU A 130 -24.74 -4.19 -0.33
CA LEU A 130 -25.59 -5.37 -0.10
C LEU A 130 -25.30 -6.52 -1.09
N ILE A 131 -24.60 -6.24 -2.19
CA ILE A 131 -24.21 -7.22 -3.23
C ILE A 131 -22.70 -7.55 -3.08
N GLY A 132 -22.09 -7.28 -1.93
CA GLY A 132 -20.72 -7.67 -1.61
C GLY A 132 -19.63 -6.86 -2.33
N ARG A 133 -19.96 -5.73 -2.95
CA ARG A 133 -18.96 -4.86 -3.62
C ARG A 133 -18.36 -3.87 -2.63
N VAL A 134 -17.04 -3.73 -2.65
CA VAL A 134 -16.32 -2.74 -1.83
C VAL A 134 -16.68 -1.32 -2.29
N LYS A 135 -17.32 -0.54 -1.41
CA LYS A 135 -17.77 0.84 -1.68
C LYS A 135 -16.75 1.87 -1.24
N THR A 136 -16.13 1.64 -0.09
CA THR A 136 -15.04 2.48 0.42
C THR A 136 -13.88 1.59 0.89
N CYS A 137 -12.68 2.14 0.84
CA CYS A 137 -11.47 1.55 1.38
C CYS A 137 -10.68 2.60 2.16
N ARG A 138 -9.73 2.14 2.98
CA ARG A 138 -8.82 3.03 3.72
C ARG A 138 -7.46 2.37 3.90
N LEU A 139 -6.44 3.18 4.17
CA LEU A 139 -5.16 2.66 4.67
C LEU A 139 -5.21 2.63 6.19
N HIS A 140 -4.66 1.57 6.77
CA HIS A 140 -4.28 1.60 8.18
C HIS A 140 -3.13 2.61 8.36
N ASP A 141 -3.10 3.32 9.49
CA ASP A 141 -2.08 4.33 9.82
C ASP A 141 -0.64 3.92 9.49
N LEU A 142 -0.21 2.76 10.00
CA LEU A 142 1.14 2.23 9.74
C LEU A 142 1.38 1.86 8.26
N MET A 143 0.33 1.51 7.49
CA MET A 143 0.46 1.32 6.04
C MET A 143 0.60 2.65 5.32
N ARG A 144 -0.08 3.70 5.81
CA ARG A 144 0.09 5.05 5.31
C ARG A 144 1.48 5.59 5.60
N ASP A 145 2.01 5.35 6.80
CA ASP A 145 3.40 5.71 7.13
C ASP A 145 4.40 5.01 6.21
N LEU A 146 4.17 3.73 5.93
CA LEU A 146 4.95 2.99 4.94
C LEU A 146 4.81 3.60 3.53
N CYS A 147 3.60 3.99 3.09
CA CYS A 147 3.41 4.68 1.81
C CYS A 147 4.28 5.93 1.75
N LEU A 148 4.19 6.82 2.75
CA LEU A 148 4.92 8.08 2.77
C LEU A 148 6.44 7.87 2.78
N LEU A 149 6.92 6.91 3.58
CA LEU A 149 8.33 6.52 3.62
C LEU A 149 8.82 6.08 2.23
N LYS A 150 8.10 5.15 1.59
CA LYS A 150 8.48 4.61 0.27
C LYS A 150 8.30 5.62 -0.85
N ALA A 151 7.30 6.48 -0.76
CA ALA A 151 7.08 7.50 -1.77
C ALA A 151 8.18 8.58 -1.71
N LYS A 152 8.70 8.90 -0.52
CA LYS A 152 9.90 9.73 -0.35
C LYS A 152 11.16 9.07 -0.93
N GLU A 153 11.40 7.79 -0.60
CA GLU A 153 12.55 7.02 -1.14
C GLU A 153 12.54 6.95 -2.67
N GLN A 154 11.35 6.82 -3.28
CA GLN A 154 11.18 6.68 -4.73
C GLN A 154 10.99 8.02 -5.46
N SER A 155 11.11 9.15 -4.77
CA SER A 155 10.79 10.47 -5.35
C SER A 155 9.39 10.57 -5.97
N PHE A 156 8.46 9.73 -5.51
CA PHE A 156 7.09 9.65 -6.04
C PHE A 156 6.24 10.86 -5.62
N LEU A 157 6.63 11.55 -4.54
CA LEU A 157 5.92 12.72 -3.98
C LEU A 157 6.72 14.02 -4.05
N GLN A 158 7.59 14.19 -5.05
CA GLN A 158 8.36 15.44 -5.20
C GLN A 158 7.38 16.63 -5.32
N GLY A 159 7.32 17.47 -4.28
CA GLY A 159 6.40 18.63 -4.19
C GLY A 159 5.53 18.68 -2.92
N ILE A 160 5.48 17.62 -2.11
CA ILE A 160 4.68 17.61 -0.88
C ILE A 160 5.51 18.12 0.30
N HIS A 161 5.18 19.30 0.81
CA HIS A 161 5.54 19.70 2.17
C HIS A 161 4.76 18.80 3.15
N LEU A 162 5.48 17.96 3.89
CA LEU A 162 4.90 17.19 5.00
C LEU A 162 4.57 18.16 6.13
N GLY A 163 3.44 18.85 6.02
CA GLY A 163 2.84 19.60 7.11
C GLY A 163 2.38 18.65 8.22
N HIS A 164 2.63 19.04 9.46
CA HIS A 164 2.20 18.31 10.64
C HIS A 164 0.66 18.20 10.68
N GLU A 165 0.19 17.17 11.38
CA GLU A 165 -1.19 16.67 11.50
C GLU A 165 -2.33 17.71 11.36
N ASN A 166 -3.32 17.38 10.51
CA ASN A 166 -4.63 18.01 10.28
C ASN A 166 -4.85 19.03 9.14
N GLU A 167 -3.91 19.24 8.21
CA GLU A 167 -4.21 19.98 6.97
C GLU A 167 -4.21 19.09 5.72
N PRO A 168 -5.13 19.32 4.76
CA PRO A 168 -5.09 18.65 3.47
C PRO A 168 -3.76 18.96 2.80
N ILE A 169 -3.09 17.92 2.31
CA ILE A 169 -1.85 18.08 1.57
C ILE A 169 -2.15 18.90 0.31
N GLU A 170 -1.63 20.12 0.23
CA GLU A 170 -1.57 20.87 -1.02
C GLU A 170 -0.57 20.17 -1.95
N VAL A 171 -1.11 19.35 -2.85
CA VAL A 171 -0.34 18.73 -3.91
C VAL A 171 -0.06 19.81 -4.96
N PHE A 172 1.14 20.40 -4.93
CA PHE A 172 1.67 21.09 -6.10
C PHE A 172 2.02 20.03 -7.15
N LEU A 173 1.00 19.51 -7.84
CA LEU A 173 1.17 18.78 -9.08
C LEU A 173 1.89 19.74 -10.04
N LEU A 174 3.02 19.29 -10.58
CA LEU A 174 3.83 20.03 -11.55
C LEU A 174 2.95 20.64 -12.66
N PRO A 175 3.22 21.89 -13.09
CA PRO A 175 2.33 22.67 -13.94
C PRO A 175 2.32 22.11 -15.36
N TRP A 176 1.25 21.38 -15.71
CA TRP A 176 0.93 21.02 -17.10
C TRP A 176 -0.42 21.57 -17.56
N TYR A 177 -0.85 22.71 -17.00
CA TYR A 177 -1.91 23.53 -17.57
C TYR A 177 -1.36 24.89 -18.01
N LEU A 178 -0.62 24.85 -19.12
CA LEU A 178 -0.67 25.84 -20.21
C LEU A 178 -0.72 25.06 -21.52
#